data_AF-A0A376EHX2-F1
#
_entry.id   AF-A0A376EHX2-F1
#
_cell.length_a   1.000
_cell.length_b   1.000
_cell.length_c   1.000
_cell.angle_alpha   90.00
_cell.angle_beta   90.00
_cell.angle_gamma   90.00
#
_symmetry.space_group_name_H-M   'P 1'
#
loop_
_entity.id
_entity.type
_entity.pdbx_description
1 polymer ?
#
loop_
_entity_poly.entity_id
_entity_poly.type
_entity_poly.pdbx_seq_one_letter_code
_entity_poly.pdbx_strand_id
1 'polypeptide(L)'
;MEKEMVTYYKELEEFANAMSSFPASSFNSTFEYDTGKLIKILQKKEVFEICNTDEEQFDSIDRTDRELGKIVSDLLKETDLDQSLKEYLDIEKKIENSFSGNLYMYAKQGALSVKSLYYYKIKDFPKAVTFTLECLVLNDYLVQQGIYTLNLRCFEQNKNISRIYFRNHQEDSGYQLIFNLINYLLNGVNENLFGNIFSQKEYWMKVPIIRETYAYELFTMITEDMIRFNIHSTEFLPDDWYSGLDFEVNTPDRQIIYNWIYINKQLRDSNYTDYFQGLIYYFQQPYNQFYDILKIALLLDLYKFVEKNTPAYTTTLTLGIIDFMENKLYFNQSIRSLLIKNIFKA
;
A
#
# COMPACT_ATOMS: atom_id res chain seq x y z
N MET A 1 -28.20 -5.63 39.35
CA MET A 1 -27.56 -5.63 38.03
C MET A 1 -26.66 -4.41 38.00
N GLU A 2 -25.48 -4.55 38.60
CA GLU A 2 -24.45 -3.51 38.61
C GLU A 2 -24.00 -3.29 37.17
N LYS A 3 -23.99 -2.02 36.74
CA LYS A 3 -23.32 -1.64 35.50
C LYS A 3 -21.88 -2.11 35.62
N GLU A 4 -21.41 -2.95 34.69
CA GLU A 4 -19.98 -3.20 34.52
C GLU A 4 -19.26 -1.86 34.56
N MET A 5 -18.49 -1.63 35.61
CA MET A 5 -17.63 -0.46 35.70
C MET A 5 -16.66 -0.57 34.53
N VAL A 6 -16.79 0.37 33.62
CA VAL A 6 -15.99 0.54 32.43
C VAL A 6 -14.49 0.43 32.76
N THR A 7 -13.87 -0.69 32.36
CA THR A 7 -12.54 -1.15 32.77
C THR A 7 -11.38 -0.56 31.94
N TYR A 8 -11.56 0.61 31.31
CA TYR A 8 -10.53 1.19 30.43
C TYR A 8 -10.03 2.58 30.83
N TYR A 9 -10.67 3.24 31.80
CA TYR A 9 -10.34 4.63 32.16
C TYR A 9 -8.91 4.78 32.66
N LYS A 10 -8.46 3.80 33.46
CA LYS A 10 -7.10 3.76 33.99
C LYS A 10 -6.09 3.57 32.86
N GLU A 11 -6.38 2.64 31.95
CA GLU A 11 -5.55 2.32 30.78
C GLU A 11 -5.44 3.51 29.82
N LEU A 12 -6.54 4.24 29.61
CA LEU A 12 -6.54 5.47 28.82
C LEU A 12 -5.69 6.57 29.48
N GLU A 13 -5.78 6.74 30.80
CA GLU A 13 -4.96 7.68 31.55
C GLU A 13 -3.47 7.29 31.50
N GLU A 14 -3.15 6.01 31.63
CA GLU A 14 -1.79 5.48 31.47
C GLU A 14 -1.23 5.77 30.07
N PHE A 15 -2.01 5.53 29.01
CA PHE A 15 -1.59 5.86 27.64
C PHE A 15 -1.36 7.37 27.48
N ALA A 16 -2.31 8.21 27.90
CA ALA A 16 -2.21 9.66 27.78
C ALA A 16 -0.97 10.21 28.50
N ASN A 17 -0.67 9.71 29.70
CA ASN A 17 0.52 10.08 30.46
C ASN A 17 1.81 9.62 29.77
N ALA A 18 1.80 8.45 29.13
CA ALA A 18 2.96 7.92 28.42
C ALA A 18 3.29 8.67 27.12
N MET A 19 2.33 9.36 26.49
CA MET A 19 2.51 10.01 25.17
C MET A 19 3.74 10.91 25.08
N SER A 20 3.98 11.72 26.12
CA SER A 20 5.13 12.64 26.18
C SER A 20 6.49 11.94 26.13
N SER A 21 6.55 10.67 26.55
CA SER A 21 7.75 9.86 26.60
C SER A 21 8.03 9.06 25.32
N PHE A 22 7.05 8.97 24.41
CA PHE A 22 7.23 8.20 23.19
C PHE A 22 8.33 8.79 22.31
N PRO A 23 9.23 7.94 21.77
CA PRO A 23 10.31 8.40 20.92
C PRO A 23 9.77 8.90 19.58
N ALA A 24 10.56 9.75 18.91
CA ALA A 24 10.32 10.05 17.51
C ALA A 24 10.63 8.86 16.62
N SER A 25 10.02 8.82 15.44
CA SER A 25 10.29 7.79 14.45
C SER A 25 11.74 7.84 13.95
N SER A 26 12.30 6.68 13.67
CA SER A 26 13.68 6.55 13.22
C SER A 26 13.81 6.84 11.72
N PHE A 27 14.95 7.42 11.33
CA PHE A 27 15.34 7.56 9.92
C PHE A 27 16.09 6.33 9.39
N ASN A 28 16.48 5.39 10.26
CA ASN A 28 17.24 4.21 9.87
C ASN A 28 16.34 3.19 9.17
N SER A 29 16.63 2.89 7.91
CA SER A 29 15.94 1.86 7.14
C SER A 29 15.99 0.50 7.83
N THR A 30 14.86 -0.22 7.85
CA THR A 30 14.82 -1.64 8.22
C THR A 30 15.33 -2.52 7.07
N PHE A 31 15.28 -2.03 5.83
CA PHE A 31 15.89 -2.69 4.68
C PHE A 31 17.41 -2.49 4.66
N GLU A 32 18.15 -3.59 4.55
CA GLU A 32 19.62 -3.62 4.47
C GLU A 32 20.18 -3.02 3.18
N TYR A 33 19.37 -2.95 2.11
CA TYR A 33 19.78 -2.53 0.78
C TYR A 33 18.82 -1.49 0.19
N ASP A 34 19.32 -0.70 -0.77
CA ASP A 34 18.47 0.06 -1.69
C ASP A 34 17.79 -0.94 -2.65
N THR A 35 16.62 -1.43 -2.23
CA THR A 35 15.82 -2.42 -2.93
C THR A 35 15.41 -1.93 -4.32
N GLY A 36 15.07 -0.66 -4.46
CA GLY A 36 14.73 -0.04 -5.75
C GLY A 36 15.90 -0.08 -6.74
N LYS A 37 17.12 0.24 -6.30
CA LYS A 37 18.31 0.13 -7.14
C LYS A 37 18.61 -1.32 -7.51
N LEU A 38 18.46 -2.26 -6.57
CA LEU A 38 18.71 -3.68 -6.81
C LEU A 38 17.71 -4.26 -7.83
N ILE A 39 16.43 -3.91 -7.72
CA ILE A 39 15.38 -4.32 -8.67
C ILE A 39 15.72 -3.82 -10.08
N LYS A 40 16.12 -2.57 -10.24
CA LYS A 40 16.50 -2.02 -11.56
C LYS A 40 17.69 -2.74 -12.18
N ILE A 41 18.70 -3.07 -11.38
CA ILE A 41 19.87 -3.82 -11.86
C ILE A 41 19.47 -5.22 -12.31
N LEU A 42 18.65 -5.93 -11.52
CA LEU A 42 18.17 -7.27 -11.86
C LEU A 42 17.30 -7.24 -13.12
N GLN A 43 16.33 -6.33 -13.17
CA GLN A 43 15.44 -6.16 -14.31
C GLN A 43 16.21 -5.91 -15.61
N LYS A 44 17.21 -5.02 -15.59
CA LYS A 44 18.05 -4.77 -16.78
C LYS A 44 18.74 -6.05 -17.27
N LYS A 45 19.31 -6.84 -16.36
CA LYS A 45 19.98 -8.11 -16.70
C LYS A 45 19.00 -9.12 -17.29
N GLU A 46 17.84 -9.29 -16.65
CA GLU A 46 16.79 -10.19 -17.14
C GLU A 46 16.28 -9.77 -18.52
N VAL A 47 16.09 -8.48 -18.77
CA VAL A 47 15.66 -7.96 -20.08
C VAL A 47 16.73 -8.21 -21.15
N PHE A 48 18.00 -7.97 -20.85
CA PHE A 48 19.12 -8.26 -21.78
C PHE A 48 19.11 -9.72 -22.22
N GLU A 49 18.98 -10.63 -21.25
CA GLU A 49 18.99 -12.08 -21.49
C GLU A 49 17.73 -12.56 -22.23
N ILE A 50 16.54 -12.24 -21.70
CA ILE A 50 15.27 -12.81 -22.16
C ILE A 50 14.75 -12.14 -23.43
N CYS A 51 15.04 -10.86 -23.62
CA CYS A 51 14.67 -10.14 -24.84
C CYS A 51 15.77 -10.13 -25.91
N ASN A 52 16.95 -10.70 -25.61
CA ASN A 52 18.13 -10.70 -26.48
C ASN A 52 18.41 -9.29 -27.04
N THR A 53 18.55 -8.32 -26.14
CA THR A 53 18.65 -6.90 -26.45
C THR A 53 19.98 -6.31 -26.01
N ASP A 54 20.42 -5.24 -26.67
CA ASP A 54 21.64 -4.51 -26.33
C ASP A 54 21.36 -3.23 -25.53
N GLU A 55 22.43 -2.53 -25.17
CA GLU A 55 22.38 -1.27 -24.41
C GLU A 55 21.55 -0.19 -25.13
N GLU A 56 21.69 -0.08 -26.46
CA GLU A 56 21.03 0.97 -27.25
C GLU A 56 19.51 0.76 -27.31
N GLN A 57 19.09 -0.48 -27.54
CA GLN A 57 17.69 -0.87 -27.54
C GLN A 57 17.05 -0.70 -26.16
N PHE A 58 17.75 -1.08 -25.09
CA PHE A 58 17.27 -0.87 -23.72
C PHE A 58 17.18 0.61 -23.36
N ASP A 59 18.14 1.44 -23.78
CA ASP A 59 18.07 2.90 -23.62
C ASP A 59 16.91 3.51 -24.42
N SER A 60 16.51 2.89 -25.54
CA SER A 60 15.28 3.27 -26.25
C SER A 60 14.03 3.02 -25.41
N ILE A 61 13.96 1.88 -24.73
CA ILE A 61 12.84 1.52 -23.85
C ILE A 61 12.80 2.41 -22.62
N ASP A 62 13.94 2.64 -21.97
CA ASP A 62 14.00 3.52 -20.79
C ASP A 62 13.58 4.95 -21.14
N ARG A 63 13.88 5.43 -22.36
CA ARG A 63 13.34 6.70 -22.88
C ARG A 63 11.82 6.66 -23.02
N THR A 64 11.26 5.59 -23.58
CA THR A 64 9.81 5.39 -23.67
C THR A 64 9.14 5.35 -22.28
N ASP A 65 9.74 4.66 -21.31
CA ASP A 65 9.21 4.60 -19.93
C ASP A 65 9.23 5.98 -19.26
N ARG A 66 10.26 6.80 -19.50
CA ARG A 66 10.32 8.19 -19.02
C ARG A 66 9.26 9.08 -19.68
N GLU A 67 9.00 8.88 -20.98
CA GLU A 67 7.93 9.59 -21.70
C GLU A 67 6.56 9.23 -21.11
N LEU A 68 6.28 7.94 -20.89
CA LEU A 68 5.08 7.45 -20.21
C LEU A 68 4.95 7.99 -18.77
N GLY A 69 6.05 8.09 -18.04
CA GLY A 69 6.07 8.64 -16.68
C GLY A 69 5.59 10.09 -16.58
N LYS A 70 5.82 10.91 -17.62
CA LYS A 70 5.28 12.27 -17.69
C LYS A 70 3.75 12.25 -17.82
N ILE A 71 3.23 11.41 -18.71
CA ILE A 71 1.78 11.24 -18.90
C ILE A 71 1.13 10.79 -17.59
N VAL A 72 1.74 9.84 -16.87
CA VAL A 72 1.23 9.41 -15.55
C VAL A 72 1.13 10.57 -14.57
N SER A 73 2.13 11.47 -14.49
CA SER A 73 2.06 12.66 -13.64
C SER A 73 0.84 13.53 -13.97
N ASP A 74 0.55 13.73 -15.25
CA ASP A 74 -0.52 14.62 -15.70
C ASP A 74 -1.90 13.98 -15.47
N LEU A 75 -2.03 12.68 -15.73
CA LEU A 75 -3.22 11.89 -15.38
C LEU A 75 -3.48 11.88 -13.87
N LEU A 76 -2.44 11.75 -13.03
CA LEU A 76 -2.60 11.77 -11.58
C LEU A 76 -3.13 13.12 -11.08
N LYS A 77 -2.70 14.22 -11.69
CA LYS A 77 -3.18 15.59 -11.41
C LYS A 77 -4.53 15.91 -12.06
N GLU A 78 -5.02 15.04 -12.94
CA GLU A 78 -6.25 15.24 -13.72
C GLU A 78 -6.21 16.51 -14.56
N THR A 79 -5.02 16.84 -15.08
CA THR A 79 -4.78 17.99 -15.96
C THR A 79 -4.73 17.53 -17.41
N ASP A 80 -5.54 18.16 -18.27
CA ASP A 80 -5.54 17.96 -19.73
C ASP A 80 -5.54 16.48 -20.17
N LEU A 81 -6.61 15.76 -19.79
CA LEU A 81 -6.77 14.33 -20.04
C LEU A 81 -6.77 13.99 -21.55
N ASP A 82 -7.29 14.89 -22.39
CA ASP A 82 -7.35 14.69 -23.84
C ASP A 82 -5.96 14.76 -24.48
N GLN A 83 -5.13 15.74 -24.08
CA GLN A 83 -3.75 15.82 -24.51
C GLN A 83 -2.94 14.62 -24.02
N SER A 84 -3.16 14.20 -22.77
CA SER A 84 -2.53 12.99 -22.20
C SER A 84 -2.85 11.73 -23.02
N LEU A 85 -4.10 11.58 -23.47
CA LEU A 85 -4.50 10.46 -24.35
C LEU A 85 -3.80 10.54 -25.71
N LYS A 86 -3.70 11.72 -26.30
CA LYS A 86 -3.05 11.90 -27.60
C LYS A 86 -1.57 11.53 -27.54
N GLU A 87 -0.85 12.03 -26.54
CA GLU A 87 0.56 11.70 -26.32
C GLU A 87 0.75 10.20 -26.06
N TYR A 88 -0.16 9.60 -25.30
CA TYR A 88 -0.17 8.15 -25.09
C TYR A 88 -0.29 7.37 -26.40
N LEU A 89 -1.22 7.75 -27.29
CA LEU A 89 -1.43 7.06 -28.57
C LEU A 89 -0.20 7.17 -29.49
N ASP A 90 0.49 8.31 -29.48
CA ASP A 90 1.73 8.50 -30.22
C ASP A 90 2.84 7.57 -29.72
N ILE A 91 2.98 7.41 -28.40
CA ILE A 91 3.93 6.46 -27.79
C ILE A 91 3.53 5.02 -28.07
N GLU A 92 2.24 4.67 -27.96
CA GLU A 92 1.72 3.32 -28.25
C GLU A 92 2.09 2.92 -29.69
N LYS A 93 1.87 3.82 -30.65
CA LYS A 93 2.26 3.62 -32.04
C LYS A 93 3.77 3.50 -32.22
N LYS A 94 4.58 4.28 -31.47
CA LYS A 94 6.05 4.17 -31.50
C LYS A 94 6.50 2.79 -31.02
N ILE A 95 5.93 2.26 -29.95
CA ILE A 95 6.21 0.90 -29.42
C ILE A 95 5.91 -0.16 -30.49
N GLU A 96 4.72 -0.08 -31.12
CA GLU A 96 4.28 -1.03 -32.14
C GLU A 96 5.16 -1.04 -33.39
N ASN A 97 5.77 0.09 -33.74
CA ASN A 97 6.66 0.20 -34.90
C ASN A 97 8.13 -0.08 -34.60
N SER A 98 8.57 0.03 -33.33
CA SER A 98 10.00 0.01 -32.97
C SER A 98 10.46 -1.30 -32.35
N PHE A 99 9.56 -2.06 -31.74
CA PHE A 99 9.92 -3.25 -30.97
C PHE A 99 9.19 -4.48 -31.49
N SER A 100 9.78 -5.66 -31.26
CA SER A 100 9.17 -6.95 -31.62
C SER A 100 9.47 -8.02 -30.55
N GLY A 101 8.77 -9.16 -30.63
CA GLY A 101 8.97 -10.28 -29.72
C GLY A 101 8.79 -9.93 -28.24
N ASN A 102 9.63 -10.48 -27.37
CA ASN A 102 9.58 -10.24 -25.93
C ASN A 102 9.84 -8.75 -25.58
N LEU A 103 10.66 -8.06 -26.37
CA LEU A 103 10.96 -6.64 -26.15
C LEU A 103 9.73 -5.75 -26.38
N TYR A 104 8.92 -6.08 -27.39
CA TYR A 104 7.62 -5.44 -27.61
C TYR A 104 6.69 -5.65 -26.42
N MET A 105 6.56 -6.89 -25.95
CA MET A 105 5.69 -7.20 -24.80
C MET A 105 6.16 -6.46 -23.54
N TYR A 106 7.47 -6.37 -23.32
CA TYR A 106 8.08 -5.65 -22.20
C TYR A 106 7.77 -4.15 -22.23
N ALA A 107 7.84 -3.51 -23.40
CA ALA A 107 7.47 -2.10 -23.54
C ALA A 107 5.94 -1.90 -23.45
N LYS A 108 5.16 -2.80 -24.06
CA LYS A 108 3.69 -2.71 -24.14
C LYS A 108 3.03 -2.83 -22.77
N GLN A 109 3.52 -3.67 -21.85
CA GLN A 109 2.93 -3.76 -20.51
C GLN A 109 2.96 -2.42 -19.77
N GLY A 110 4.04 -1.64 -19.91
CA GLY A 110 4.15 -0.32 -19.28
C GLY A 110 3.12 0.65 -19.85
N ALA A 111 2.99 0.68 -21.18
CA ALA A 111 1.99 1.49 -21.87
C ALA A 111 0.54 1.11 -21.48
N LEU A 112 0.23 -0.19 -21.38
CA LEU A 112 -1.11 -0.64 -20.97
C LEU A 112 -1.47 -0.18 -19.55
N SER A 113 -0.51 -0.14 -18.62
CA SER A 113 -0.75 0.40 -17.28
C SER A 113 -1.13 1.88 -17.31
N VAL A 114 -0.54 2.68 -18.23
CA VAL A 114 -0.91 4.11 -18.42
C VAL A 114 -2.30 4.23 -19.05
N LYS A 115 -2.62 3.39 -20.03
CA LYS A 115 -3.95 3.34 -20.66
C LYS A 115 -5.05 3.02 -19.64
N SER A 116 -4.80 2.02 -18.78
CA SER A 116 -5.69 1.69 -17.67
C SER A 116 -5.91 2.89 -16.74
N LEU A 117 -4.83 3.59 -16.36
CA LEU A 117 -4.92 4.79 -15.52
C LEU A 117 -5.78 5.88 -16.17
N TYR A 118 -5.62 6.13 -17.47
CA TYR A 118 -6.48 7.08 -18.19
C TYR A 118 -7.97 6.72 -18.05
N TYR A 119 -8.33 5.47 -18.33
CA TYR A 119 -9.73 5.00 -18.21
C TYR A 119 -10.25 5.04 -16.78
N TYR A 120 -9.40 4.74 -15.80
CA TYR A 120 -9.72 4.93 -14.39
C TYR A 120 -10.03 6.39 -14.06
N LYS A 121 -9.25 7.33 -14.58
CA LYS A 121 -9.43 8.78 -14.34
C LYS A 121 -10.71 9.33 -14.98
N ILE A 122 -11.08 8.87 -16.18
CA ILE A 122 -12.37 9.23 -16.80
C ILE A 122 -13.54 8.37 -16.30
N LYS A 123 -13.32 7.51 -15.30
CA LYS A 123 -14.32 6.64 -14.65
C LYS A 123 -14.95 5.59 -15.58
N ASP A 124 -14.28 5.22 -16.67
CA ASP A 124 -14.62 4.04 -17.48
C ASP A 124 -13.97 2.80 -16.85
N PHE A 125 -14.52 2.38 -15.70
CA PHE A 125 -13.98 1.29 -14.90
C PHE A 125 -13.91 -0.05 -15.65
N PRO A 126 -14.89 -0.45 -16.49
CA PRO A 126 -14.79 -1.68 -17.28
C PRO A 126 -13.55 -1.70 -18.20
N LYS A 127 -13.24 -0.58 -18.86
CA LYS A 127 -12.02 -0.50 -19.68
C LYS A 127 -10.76 -0.44 -18.83
N ALA A 128 -10.79 0.26 -17.71
CA ALA A 128 -9.66 0.28 -16.78
C ALA A 128 -9.30 -1.14 -16.32
N VAL A 129 -10.28 -1.96 -15.93
CA VAL A 129 -10.06 -3.37 -15.58
C VAL A 129 -9.53 -4.15 -16.77
N THR A 130 -10.15 -4.01 -17.95
CA THR A 130 -9.73 -4.72 -19.17
C THR A 130 -8.26 -4.49 -19.49
N PHE A 131 -7.79 -3.24 -19.53
CA PHE A 131 -6.38 -2.93 -19.83
C PHE A 131 -5.43 -3.30 -18.69
N THR A 132 -5.91 -3.30 -17.45
CA THR A 132 -5.11 -3.80 -16.31
C THR A 132 -4.89 -5.30 -16.42
N LEU A 133 -5.92 -6.07 -16.81
CA LEU A 133 -5.81 -7.50 -17.05
C LEU A 133 -4.92 -7.81 -18.25
N GLU A 134 -5.01 -7.03 -19.33
CA GLU A 134 -4.11 -7.19 -20.48
C GLU A 134 -2.64 -6.94 -20.09
N CYS A 135 -2.37 -5.88 -19.31
CA CYS A 135 -1.05 -5.61 -18.74
C CYS A 135 -0.56 -6.81 -17.90
N LEU A 136 -1.43 -7.36 -17.05
CA LEU A 136 -1.11 -8.51 -16.22
C LEU A 136 -0.80 -9.76 -17.04
N VAL A 137 -1.54 -10.05 -18.11
CA VAL A 137 -1.26 -11.18 -19.01
C VAL A 137 0.13 -11.06 -19.65
N LEU A 138 0.53 -9.85 -20.06
CA LEU A 138 1.87 -9.62 -20.60
C LEU A 138 2.96 -9.80 -19.55
N ASN A 139 2.74 -9.29 -18.34
CA ASN A 139 3.69 -9.47 -17.24
C ASN A 139 3.84 -10.95 -16.86
N ASP A 140 2.73 -11.68 -16.74
CA ASP A 140 2.70 -13.12 -16.46
C ASP A 140 3.50 -13.90 -17.50
N TYR A 141 3.31 -13.61 -18.79
CA TYR A 141 4.07 -14.21 -19.86
C TYR A 141 5.58 -13.94 -19.70
N LEU A 142 5.98 -12.69 -19.47
CA LEU A 142 7.39 -12.31 -19.34
C LEU A 142 8.06 -12.91 -18.09
N VAL A 143 7.32 -13.04 -16.98
CA VAL A 143 7.77 -13.75 -15.78
C VAL A 143 8.04 -15.22 -16.10
N GLN A 144 7.15 -15.88 -16.84
CA GLN A 144 7.35 -17.27 -17.29
C GLN A 144 8.55 -17.41 -18.25
N GLN A 145 8.87 -16.36 -19.02
CA GLN A 145 10.08 -16.34 -19.85
C GLN A 145 11.37 -16.09 -19.04
N GLY A 146 11.28 -15.68 -17.78
CA GLY A 146 12.45 -15.51 -16.90
C GLY A 146 12.71 -14.06 -16.44
N ILE A 147 11.84 -13.10 -16.76
CA ILE A 147 11.93 -11.73 -16.22
C ILE A 147 11.21 -11.67 -14.87
N TYR A 148 11.76 -12.36 -13.87
CA TYR A 148 11.11 -12.56 -12.57
C TYR A 148 10.88 -11.26 -11.80
N THR A 149 11.64 -10.20 -12.07
CA THR A 149 11.39 -8.88 -11.47
C THR A 149 10.00 -8.32 -11.81
N LEU A 150 9.37 -8.75 -12.92
CA LEU A 150 8.00 -8.34 -13.27
C LEU A 150 6.91 -8.94 -12.38
N ASN A 151 7.26 -9.85 -11.44
CA ASN A 151 6.35 -10.21 -10.34
C ASN A 151 5.82 -8.97 -9.61
N LEU A 152 6.69 -7.96 -9.40
CA LEU A 152 6.29 -6.68 -8.82
C LEU A 152 5.12 -6.05 -9.59
N ARG A 153 5.19 -6.06 -10.94
CA ARG A 153 4.15 -5.48 -11.79
C ARG A 153 2.85 -6.28 -11.72
N CYS A 154 2.91 -7.59 -11.60
CA CYS A 154 1.70 -8.40 -11.37
C CYS A 154 1.03 -8.07 -10.02
N PHE A 155 1.82 -7.82 -8.96
CA PHE A 155 1.30 -7.39 -7.67
C PHE A 155 0.64 -6.01 -7.77
N GLU A 156 1.29 -5.07 -8.45
CA GLU A 156 0.76 -3.73 -8.71
C GLU A 156 -0.55 -3.74 -9.49
N GLN A 157 -0.69 -4.61 -10.50
CA GLN A 157 -1.94 -4.69 -11.25
C GLN A 157 -3.10 -5.24 -10.43
N ASN A 158 -2.87 -6.24 -9.57
CA ASN A 158 -3.90 -6.72 -8.63
C ASN A 158 -4.32 -5.60 -7.65
N LYS A 159 -3.37 -4.82 -7.12
CA LYS A 159 -3.67 -3.61 -6.33
C LYS A 159 -4.45 -2.56 -7.14
N ASN A 160 -4.13 -2.36 -8.41
CA ASN A 160 -4.86 -1.40 -9.24
C ASN A 160 -6.31 -1.83 -9.48
N ILE A 161 -6.55 -3.14 -9.68
CA ILE A 161 -7.92 -3.69 -9.79
C ILE A 161 -8.71 -3.45 -8.51
N SER A 162 -8.12 -3.67 -7.32
CA SER A 162 -8.84 -3.42 -6.07
C SER A 162 -9.21 -1.95 -5.90
N ARG A 163 -8.33 -1.02 -6.31
CA ARG A 163 -8.65 0.43 -6.31
C ARG A 163 -9.78 0.76 -7.28
N ILE A 164 -9.84 0.11 -8.44
CA ILE A 164 -10.97 0.24 -9.36
C ILE A 164 -12.26 -0.26 -8.68
N TYR A 165 -12.24 -1.40 -7.99
CA TYR A 165 -13.39 -1.91 -7.23
C TYR A 165 -13.86 -0.92 -6.15
N PHE A 166 -12.96 -0.36 -5.35
CA PHE A 166 -13.32 0.67 -4.36
C PHE A 166 -13.97 1.89 -5.02
N ARG A 167 -13.42 2.39 -6.14
CA ARG A 167 -14.03 3.52 -6.87
C ARG A 167 -15.34 3.21 -7.56
N ASN A 168 -15.58 1.94 -7.86
CA ASN A 168 -16.82 1.45 -8.44
C ASN A 168 -17.84 0.99 -7.37
N HIS A 169 -17.63 1.35 -6.09
CA HIS A 169 -18.50 0.98 -4.96
C HIS A 169 -18.64 -0.53 -4.72
N GLN A 170 -17.60 -1.30 -5.08
CA GLN A 170 -17.50 -2.75 -4.86
C GLN A 170 -16.50 -3.03 -3.72
N GLU A 171 -16.83 -2.55 -2.52
CA GLU A 171 -15.90 -2.54 -1.38
C GLU A 171 -15.47 -3.95 -0.96
N ASP A 172 -16.42 -4.88 -0.81
CA ASP A 172 -16.12 -6.28 -0.46
C ASP A 172 -15.12 -6.92 -1.42
N SER A 173 -15.33 -6.71 -2.73
CA SER A 173 -14.41 -7.23 -3.76
C SER A 173 -13.05 -6.54 -3.70
N GLY A 174 -13.01 -5.25 -3.37
CA GLY A 174 -11.77 -4.49 -3.15
C GLY A 174 -10.98 -5.05 -1.96
N TYR A 175 -11.62 -5.21 -0.80
CA TYR A 175 -10.98 -5.74 0.41
C TYR A 175 -10.54 -7.19 0.23
N GLN A 176 -11.39 -8.04 -0.36
CA GLN A 176 -11.05 -9.43 -0.63
C GLN A 176 -9.82 -9.56 -1.53
N LEU A 177 -9.72 -8.74 -2.59
CA LEU A 177 -8.57 -8.78 -3.48
C LEU A 177 -7.28 -8.32 -2.79
N ILE A 178 -7.35 -7.30 -1.92
CA ILE A 178 -6.21 -6.86 -1.11
C ILE A 178 -5.80 -7.94 -0.10
N PHE A 179 -6.75 -8.54 0.61
CA PHE A 179 -6.48 -9.64 1.54
C PHE A 179 -5.75 -10.78 0.82
N ASN A 180 -6.29 -11.23 -0.32
CA ASN A 180 -5.68 -12.29 -1.13
C ASN A 180 -4.26 -11.93 -1.58
N LEU A 181 -4.04 -10.67 -1.97
CA LEU A 181 -2.72 -10.21 -2.40
C LEU A 181 -1.73 -10.23 -1.25
N ILE A 182 -2.11 -9.72 -0.09
CA ILE A 182 -1.26 -9.71 1.10
C ILE A 182 -0.99 -11.14 1.60
N ASN A 183 -2.02 -11.98 1.65
CA ASN A 183 -1.90 -13.38 2.05
C ASN A 183 -0.93 -14.13 1.11
N TYR A 184 -1.00 -13.89 -0.20
CA TYR A 184 -0.02 -14.41 -1.13
C TYR A 184 1.39 -13.87 -0.86
N LEU A 185 1.55 -12.57 -0.64
CA LEU A 185 2.87 -11.98 -0.41
C LEU A 185 3.53 -12.50 0.88
N LEU A 186 2.77 -12.67 1.96
CA LEU A 186 3.31 -13.10 3.26
C LEU A 186 3.39 -14.63 3.41
N ASN A 187 2.43 -15.38 2.86
CA ASN A 187 2.26 -16.82 3.07
C ASN A 187 2.39 -17.68 1.81
N GLY A 188 2.37 -17.07 0.62
CA GLY A 188 2.39 -17.81 -0.65
C GLY A 188 1.09 -18.55 -0.97
N VAL A 189 0.00 -18.19 -0.28
CA VAL A 189 -1.33 -18.76 -0.51
C VAL A 189 -2.06 -17.90 -1.54
N ASN A 190 -2.42 -18.50 -2.67
CA ASN A 190 -3.26 -17.87 -3.68
C ASN A 190 -4.69 -18.42 -3.58
N GLU A 191 -5.66 -17.52 -3.41
CA GLU A 191 -7.08 -17.88 -3.40
C GLU A 191 -7.80 -17.41 -4.65
N ASN A 192 -7.61 -16.16 -5.08
CA ASN A 192 -8.27 -15.58 -6.25
C ASN A 192 -7.52 -14.36 -6.81
N LEU A 193 -6.19 -14.44 -6.95
CA LEU A 193 -5.43 -13.39 -7.63
C LEU A 193 -5.54 -13.53 -9.14
N PHE A 194 -5.61 -12.41 -9.83
CA PHE A 194 -5.52 -12.39 -11.28
C PHE A 194 -4.08 -12.70 -11.68
N GLY A 195 -3.88 -13.80 -12.40
CA GLY A 195 -2.61 -14.18 -12.99
C GLY A 195 -2.24 -15.63 -12.74
N ASN A 196 -1.67 -16.28 -13.75
CA ASN A 196 -1.31 -17.69 -13.68
C ASN A 196 -0.07 -17.92 -12.80
N ILE A 197 0.79 -16.91 -12.67
CA ILE A 197 2.03 -17.01 -11.88
C ILE A 197 1.74 -17.25 -10.38
N PHE A 198 0.60 -16.76 -9.87
CA PHE A 198 0.22 -16.90 -8.46
C PHE A 198 -0.12 -18.33 -8.06
N SER A 199 -0.46 -19.17 -9.04
CA SER A 199 -0.80 -20.58 -8.80
C SER A 199 0.45 -21.47 -8.70
N GLN A 200 1.65 -20.94 -8.95
CA GLN A 200 2.88 -21.74 -9.00
C GLN A 200 3.86 -21.27 -7.93
N LYS A 201 4.13 -22.16 -6.96
CA LYS A 201 5.01 -21.90 -5.80
C LYS A 201 6.41 -21.41 -6.20
N GLU A 202 6.90 -21.81 -7.37
CA GLU A 202 8.23 -21.40 -7.83
C GLU A 202 8.35 -19.88 -7.97
N TYR A 203 7.37 -19.19 -8.54
CA TYR A 203 7.44 -17.73 -8.74
C TYR A 203 7.39 -16.97 -7.42
N TRP A 204 6.69 -17.50 -6.42
CA TRP A 204 6.71 -16.95 -5.06
C TRP A 204 8.11 -17.00 -4.42
N MET A 205 8.92 -18.01 -4.76
CA MET A 205 10.27 -18.22 -4.23
C MET A 205 11.38 -17.49 -5.01
N LYS A 206 11.15 -17.05 -6.25
CA LYS A 206 12.21 -16.55 -7.14
C LYS A 206 12.85 -15.26 -6.66
N VAL A 207 12.06 -14.29 -6.19
CA VAL A 207 12.57 -12.97 -5.78
C VAL A 207 11.96 -12.54 -4.43
N PRO A 208 12.39 -13.16 -3.31
CA PRO A 208 11.83 -12.86 -1.99
C PRO A 208 11.97 -11.39 -1.58
N ILE A 209 13.05 -10.73 -1.98
CA ILE A 209 13.28 -9.31 -1.65
C ILE A 209 12.21 -8.40 -2.27
N ILE A 210 11.79 -8.65 -3.51
CA ILE A 210 10.71 -7.89 -4.16
C ILE A 210 9.39 -8.12 -3.42
N ARG A 211 9.11 -9.40 -3.12
CA ARG A 211 7.88 -9.82 -2.45
C ARG A 211 7.74 -9.17 -1.06
N GLU A 212 8.76 -9.30 -0.21
CA GLU A 212 8.71 -8.76 1.16
C GLU A 212 8.65 -7.23 1.15
N THR A 213 9.50 -6.56 0.36
CA THR A 213 9.46 -5.09 0.25
C THR A 213 8.08 -4.62 -0.22
N TYR A 214 7.52 -5.26 -1.24
CA TYR A 214 6.21 -4.88 -1.74
C TYR A 214 5.07 -5.18 -0.75
N ALA A 215 5.17 -6.24 0.05
CA ALA A 215 4.19 -6.54 1.09
C ALA A 215 4.07 -5.37 2.10
N TYR A 216 5.21 -4.83 2.54
CA TYR A 216 5.25 -3.75 3.51
C TYR A 216 4.79 -2.41 2.90
N GLU A 217 5.19 -2.14 1.65
CA GLU A 217 4.69 -0.99 0.87
C GLU A 217 3.18 -1.08 0.65
N LEU A 218 2.67 -2.26 0.32
CA LEU A 218 1.23 -2.46 0.14
C LEU A 218 0.47 -2.20 1.44
N PHE A 219 0.94 -2.72 2.57
CA PHE A 219 0.33 -2.47 3.89
C PHE A 219 0.23 -0.98 4.21
N THR A 220 1.32 -0.24 4.01
CA THR A 220 1.37 1.20 4.30
C THR A 220 0.48 2.00 3.33
N MET A 221 0.50 1.67 2.03
CA MET A 221 -0.34 2.32 1.02
C MET A 221 -1.83 2.08 1.23
N ILE A 222 -2.25 0.85 1.54
CA ILE A 222 -3.66 0.54 1.80
C ILE A 222 -4.14 1.22 3.07
N THR A 223 -3.32 1.24 4.13
CA THR A 223 -3.63 1.98 5.36
C THR A 223 -3.84 3.47 5.07
N GLU A 224 -2.98 4.08 4.24
CA GLU A 224 -3.13 5.47 3.82
C GLU A 224 -4.44 5.69 3.06
N ASP A 225 -4.72 4.87 2.04
CA ASP A 225 -5.93 4.97 1.22
C ASP A 225 -7.20 4.84 2.10
N MET A 226 -7.20 3.93 3.08
CA MET A 226 -8.32 3.79 4.02
C MET A 226 -8.54 5.00 4.90
N ILE A 227 -7.47 5.60 5.46
CA ILE A 227 -7.59 6.84 6.23
C ILE A 227 -8.22 7.92 5.37
N ARG A 228 -7.79 8.07 4.11
CA ARG A 228 -8.36 9.05 3.17
C ARG A 228 -9.83 8.80 2.88
N PHE A 229 -10.22 7.56 2.64
CA PHE A 229 -11.61 7.20 2.33
C PHE A 229 -12.55 7.33 3.54
N ASN A 230 -12.04 7.09 4.74
CA ASN A 230 -12.82 7.03 5.98
C ASN A 230 -12.56 8.20 6.94
N ILE A 231 -11.98 9.30 6.45
CA ILE A 231 -11.57 10.41 7.30
C ILE A 231 -12.74 11.03 8.08
N HIS A 232 -13.93 11.07 7.49
CA HIS A 232 -15.15 11.61 8.11
C HIS A 232 -16.06 10.53 8.69
N SER A 233 -15.64 9.25 8.65
CA SER A 233 -16.40 8.17 9.24
C SER A 233 -16.29 8.22 10.76
N THR A 234 -17.42 8.03 11.45
CA THR A 234 -17.47 7.84 12.91
C THR A 234 -17.14 6.40 13.32
N GLU A 235 -17.15 5.47 12.38
CA GLU A 235 -16.76 4.08 12.59
C GLU A 235 -15.24 3.94 12.57
N PHE A 236 -14.72 2.91 13.24
CA PHE A 236 -13.31 2.54 13.13
C PHE A 236 -12.93 2.24 11.67
N LEU A 237 -11.64 2.38 11.35
CA LEU A 237 -11.15 1.98 10.04
C LEU A 237 -11.50 0.50 9.77
N PRO A 238 -11.82 0.10 8.52
CA PRO A 238 -12.22 -1.28 8.23
C PRO A 238 -11.08 -2.28 8.44
N ASP A 239 -11.39 -3.52 8.80
CA ASP A 239 -10.40 -4.59 8.98
C ASP A 239 -10.51 -5.74 7.99
N ASP A 240 -11.50 -5.72 7.08
CA ASP A 240 -11.81 -6.81 6.15
C ASP A 240 -10.64 -7.27 5.29
N TRP A 241 -9.65 -6.40 5.05
CA TRP A 241 -8.48 -6.71 4.22
C TRP A 241 -7.30 -7.34 4.98
N TYR A 242 -7.34 -7.38 6.31
CA TYR A 242 -6.32 -8.04 7.14
C TYR A 242 -6.90 -8.99 8.20
N SER A 243 -8.20 -8.94 8.45
CA SER A 243 -8.86 -9.78 9.44
C SER A 243 -8.71 -11.24 9.03
N GLY A 244 -8.05 -12.04 9.87
CA GLY A 244 -7.74 -13.43 9.59
C GLY A 244 -6.39 -13.70 8.92
N LEU A 245 -5.57 -12.67 8.65
CA LEU A 245 -4.18 -12.90 8.25
C LEU A 245 -3.40 -13.56 9.40
N ASP A 246 -2.77 -14.69 9.09
CA ASP A 246 -1.85 -15.38 9.98
C ASP A 246 -0.56 -15.67 9.19
N PHE A 247 0.57 -15.18 9.67
CA PHE A 247 1.85 -15.29 8.98
C PHE A 247 3.01 -15.41 9.97
N GLU A 248 4.08 -16.07 9.53
CA GLU A 248 5.28 -16.23 10.34
C GLU A 248 5.94 -14.86 10.61
N VAL A 249 6.25 -14.59 11.87
CA VAL A 249 6.95 -13.37 12.32
C VAL A 249 8.44 -13.66 12.48
N ASN A 250 9.17 -13.59 11.37
CA ASN A 250 10.61 -13.90 11.30
C ASN A 250 11.48 -12.69 10.88
N THR A 251 10.88 -11.52 10.68
CA THR A 251 11.58 -10.26 10.38
C THR A 251 11.05 -9.13 11.26
N PRO A 252 11.85 -8.07 11.50
CA PRO A 252 11.37 -6.87 12.20
C PRO A 252 10.14 -6.23 11.54
N ASP A 253 10.09 -6.16 10.21
CA ASP A 253 8.96 -5.58 9.47
C ASP A 253 7.67 -6.39 9.62
N ARG A 254 7.76 -7.72 9.57
CA ARG A 254 6.63 -8.63 9.87
C ARG A 254 6.15 -8.45 11.31
N GLN A 255 7.05 -8.24 12.28
CA GLN A 255 6.67 -7.99 13.68
C GLN A 255 5.91 -6.67 13.84
N ILE A 256 6.31 -5.61 13.12
CA ILE A 256 5.62 -4.32 13.12
C ILE A 256 4.17 -4.50 12.64
N ILE A 257 3.98 -5.14 11.48
CA ILE A 257 2.65 -5.39 10.92
C ILE A 257 1.81 -6.29 11.83
N TYR A 258 2.39 -7.37 12.36
CA TYR A 258 1.71 -8.28 13.28
C TYR A 258 1.19 -7.55 14.51
N ASN A 259 2.03 -6.73 15.15
CA ASN A 259 1.64 -5.96 16.33
C ASN A 259 0.52 -4.96 16.00
N TRP A 260 0.57 -4.33 14.82
CA TRP A 260 -0.48 -3.41 14.38
C TRP A 260 -1.82 -4.13 14.18
N ILE A 261 -1.82 -5.30 13.52
CA ILE A 261 -3.03 -6.12 13.35
C ILE A 261 -3.57 -6.57 14.71
N TYR A 262 -2.69 -7.03 15.60
CA TYR A 262 -3.05 -7.47 16.95
C TYR A 262 -3.79 -6.37 17.73
N ILE A 263 -3.25 -5.14 17.75
CA ILE A 263 -3.86 -4.01 18.46
C ILE A 263 -5.26 -3.71 17.92
N ASN A 264 -5.41 -3.61 16.60
CA ASN A 264 -6.73 -3.36 15.99
C ASN A 264 -7.73 -4.47 16.31
N LYS A 265 -7.28 -5.73 16.33
CA LYS A 265 -8.13 -6.85 16.74
C LYS A 265 -8.61 -6.70 18.19
N GLN A 266 -7.72 -6.37 19.13
CA GLN A 266 -8.11 -6.19 20.54
C GLN A 266 -9.14 -5.06 20.72
N LEU A 267 -9.04 -3.98 19.94
CA LEU A 267 -10.05 -2.91 19.94
C LEU A 267 -11.44 -3.43 19.56
N ARG A 268 -11.54 -4.28 18.53
CA ARG A 268 -12.80 -4.85 18.05
C ARG A 268 -13.37 -5.91 18.97
N ASP A 269 -12.50 -6.72 19.54
CA ASP A 269 -12.86 -7.76 20.51
C ASP A 269 -13.23 -7.17 21.89
N SER A 270 -13.19 -5.84 22.05
CA SER A 270 -13.44 -5.12 23.31
C SER A 270 -12.48 -5.52 24.44
N ASN A 271 -11.30 -6.04 24.11
CA ASN A 271 -10.25 -6.38 25.07
C ASN A 271 -9.37 -5.16 25.32
N TYR A 272 -9.90 -4.20 26.09
CA TYR A 272 -9.27 -2.89 26.24
C TYR A 272 -7.94 -2.93 26.99
N THR A 273 -7.75 -3.86 27.92
CA THR A 273 -6.46 -4.02 28.62
C THR A 273 -5.34 -4.33 27.62
N ASP A 274 -5.53 -5.34 26.77
CA ASP A 274 -4.51 -5.72 25.78
C ASP A 274 -4.39 -4.69 24.65
N TYR A 275 -5.50 -4.02 24.30
CA TYR A 275 -5.48 -2.91 23.34
C TYR A 275 -4.56 -1.77 23.79
N PHE A 276 -4.75 -1.25 25.01
CA PHE A 276 -3.96 -0.13 25.53
C PHE A 276 -2.52 -0.54 25.83
N GLN A 277 -2.27 -1.75 26.36
CA GLN A 277 -0.91 -2.28 26.53
C GLN A 277 -0.18 -2.40 25.19
N GLY A 278 -0.87 -2.91 24.17
CA GLY A 278 -0.36 -3.01 22.81
C GLY A 278 -0.06 -1.64 22.21
N LEU A 279 -0.96 -0.65 22.38
CA LEU A 279 -0.71 0.74 21.97
C LEU A 279 0.54 1.32 22.64
N ILE A 280 0.65 1.24 23.97
CA ILE A 280 1.83 1.77 24.68
C ILE A 280 3.11 1.12 24.14
N TYR A 281 3.12 -0.21 24.05
CA TYR A 281 4.28 -0.95 23.53
C TYR A 281 4.65 -0.52 22.11
N TYR A 282 3.67 -0.40 21.21
CA TYR A 282 3.87 -0.03 19.81
C TYR A 282 4.41 1.39 19.65
N PHE A 283 3.90 2.34 20.43
CA PHE A 283 4.34 3.73 20.37
C PHE A 283 5.67 3.98 21.06
N GLN A 284 6.05 3.15 22.04
CA GLN A 284 7.40 3.15 22.64
C GLN A 284 8.49 2.72 21.67
N GLN A 285 8.17 2.04 20.57
CA GLN A 285 9.17 1.63 19.59
C GLN A 285 9.51 2.78 18.61
N PRO A 286 10.80 3.09 18.40
CA PRO A 286 11.25 4.06 17.41
C PRO A 286 11.30 3.42 16.01
N TYR A 287 10.17 2.87 15.54
CA TYR A 287 10.08 2.29 14.20
C TYR A 287 10.51 3.29 13.12
N ASN A 288 10.92 2.75 11.95
CA ASN A 288 11.24 3.58 10.80
C ASN A 288 10.03 4.45 10.41
N GLN A 289 10.28 5.71 10.02
CA GLN A 289 9.26 6.67 9.60
C GLN A 289 8.34 6.18 8.47
N PHE A 290 8.78 5.21 7.66
CA PHE A 290 7.97 4.51 6.67
C PHE A 290 6.67 3.95 7.26
N TYR A 291 6.70 3.47 8.51
CA TYR A 291 5.55 2.94 9.24
C TYR A 291 4.75 3.99 10.00
N ASP A 292 5.05 5.28 9.87
CA ASP A 292 4.30 6.35 10.56
C ASP A 292 2.81 6.29 10.26
N ILE A 293 2.42 5.87 9.05
CA ILE A 293 1.00 5.74 8.68
C ILE A 293 0.24 4.75 9.56
N LEU A 294 0.92 3.69 10.03
CA LEU A 294 0.33 2.70 10.93
C LEU A 294 0.07 3.31 12.32
N LYS A 295 1.01 4.12 12.83
CA LYS A 295 0.80 4.90 14.07
C LYS A 295 -0.35 5.89 13.90
N ILE A 296 -0.41 6.59 12.77
CA ILE A 296 -1.49 7.53 12.46
C ILE A 296 -2.86 6.83 12.46
N ALA A 297 -2.97 5.65 11.84
CA ALA A 297 -4.20 4.86 11.84
C ALA A 297 -4.66 4.51 13.27
N LEU A 298 -3.73 4.06 14.13
CA LEU A 298 -4.02 3.74 15.52
C LEU A 298 -4.49 4.98 16.31
N LEU A 299 -3.87 6.15 16.10
CA LEU A 299 -4.31 7.39 16.76
C LEU A 299 -5.71 7.82 16.30
N LEU A 300 -6.03 7.62 15.03
CA LEU A 300 -7.36 7.94 14.49
C LEU A 300 -8.44 7.07 15.14
N ASP A 301 -8.23 5.76 15.24
CA ASP A 301 -9.20 4.86 15.87
C ASP A 301 -9.26 5.04 17.40
N LEU A 302 -8.13 5.35 18.05
CA LEU A 302 -8.12 5.76 19.47
C LEU A 302 -8.95 7.04 19.70
N TYR A 303 -8.80 8.05 18.84
CA TYR A 303 -9.58 9.28 18.93
C TYR A 303 -11.09 8.98 18.81
N LYS A 304 -11.49 8.20 17.80
CA LYS A 304 -12.90 7.78 17.61
C LYS A 304 -13.43 7.01 18.82
N PHE A 305 -12.60 6.13 19.39
CA PHE A 305 -12.94 5.38 20.60
C PHE A 305 -13.21 6.31 21.78
N VAL A 306 -12.34 7.30 22.02
CA VAL A 306 -12.49 8.26 23.13
C VAL A 306 -13.65 9.22 22.90
N GLU A 307 -13.83 9.73 21.68
CA GLU A 307 -14.96 10.59 21.33
C GLU A 307 -16.30 9.91 21.63
N LYS A 308 -16.43 8.62 21.29
CA LYS A 308 -17.65 7.84 21.50
C LYS A 308 -17.89 7.50 22.97
N ASN A 309 -16.84 7.12 23.71
CA ASN A 309 -16.99 6.49 25.03
C ASN A 309 -16.63 7.40 26.21
N THR A 310 -15.76 8.39 26.00
CA THR A 310 -15.32 9.34 27.04
C THR A 310 -15.11 10.77 26.49
N PRO A 311 -16.19 11.47 26.11
CA PRO A 311 -16.09 12.81 25.51
C PRO A 311 -15.33 13.83 26.36
N ALA A 312 -15.34 13.67 27.69
CA ALA A 312 -14.65 14.56 28.62
C ALA A 312 -13.11 14.47 28.53
N TYR A 313 -12.55 13.33 28.10
CA TYR A 313 -11.10 13.16 27.92
C TYR A 313 -10.60 13.54 26.53
N THR A 314 -11.53 13.80 25.58
CA THR A 314 -11.20 14.05 24.17
C THR A 314 -10.25 15.23 24.01
N THR A 315 -10.43 16.34 24.73
CA THR A 315 -9.56 17.52 24.58
C THR A 315 -8.11 17.22 24.97
N THR A 316 -7.88 16.61 26.14
CA THR A 316 -6.53 16.27 26.61
C THR A 316 -5.84 15.28 25.67
N LEU A 317 -6.57 14.23 25.24
CA LEU A 317 -6.06 13.27 24.28
C LEU A 317 -5.73 13.95 22.95
N THR A 318 -6.61 14.81 22.45
CA THR A 318 -6.46 15.50 21.15
C THR A 318 -5.20 16.35 21.14
N LEU A 319 -4.94 17.12 22.20
CA LEU A 319 -3.71 17.91 22.31
C LEU A 319 -2.45 17.03 22.29
N GLY A 320 -2.46 15.90 23.01
CA GLY A 320 -1.35 14.94 22.99
C GLY A 320 -1.14 14.30 21.62
N ILE A 321 -2.24 13.95 20.92
CA ILE A 321 -2.20 13.40 19.55
C ILE A 321 -1.59 14.40 18.59
N ILE A 322 -2.03 15.66 18.63
CA ILE A 322 -1.49 16.73 17.77
C ILE A 322 0.00 16.92 18.02
N ASP A 323 0.42 17.07 19.28
CA ASP A 323 1.84 17.25 19.63
C ASP A 323 2.70 16.08 19.12
N PHE A 324 2.28 14.85 19.40
CA PHE A 324 2.98 13.66 18.92
C PHE A 324 3.06 13.62 17.39
N MET A 325 1.94 13.87 16.71
CA MET A 325 1.91 13.90 15.25
C MET A 325 2.78 14.99 14.67
N GLU A 326 2.86 16.19 15.26
CA GLU A 326 3.67 17.30 14.74
C GLU A 326 5.18 17.09 15.00
N ASN A 327 5.53 16.58 16.19
CA ASN A 327 6.90 16.62 16.69
C ASN A 327 7.64 15.27 16.65
N LYS A 328 6.92 14.14 16.54
CA LYS A 328 7.50 12.78 16.63
C LYS A 328 7.37 11.95 15.35
N LEU A 329 6.41 12.29 14.48
CA LEU A 329 6.25 11.66 13.18
C LEU A 329 6.90 12.52 12.09
N TYR A 330 7.50 11.87 11.09
CA TYR A 330 8.30 12.53 10.06
C TYR A 330 7.83 12.24 8.63
N PHE A 331 7.06 11.18 8.41
CA PHE A 331 6.49 10.85 7.11
C PHE A 331 4.99 11.18 7.01
N ASN A 332 4.40 11.02 5.82
CA ASN A 332 2.96 11.23 5.58
C ASN A 332 2.41 12.62 5.96
N GLN A 333 3.19 13.69 5.73
CA GLN A 333 2.82 15.07 6.08
C GLN A 333 1.42 15.46 5.59
N SER A 334 1.05 15.07 4.36
CA SER A 334 -0.27 15.42 3.81
C SER A 334 -1.43 14.83 4.63
N ILE A 335 -1.34 13.58 5.08
CA ILE A 335 -2.33 12.94 5.94
C ILE A 335 -2.34 13.58 7.32
N ARG A 336 -1.15 13.82 7.90
CA ARG A 336 -1.03 14.46 9.21
C ARG A 336 -1.72 15.82 9.24
N SER A 337 -1.38 16.69 8.28
CA SER A 337 -2.00 18.01 8.15
C SER A 337 -3.51 17.91 7.89
N LEU A 338 -3.95 16.92 7.11
CA LEU A 338 -5.37 16.69 6.82
C LEU A 338 -6.14 16.31 8.10
N LEU A 339 -5.61 15.39 8.92
CA LEU A 339 -6.24 14.94 10.16
C LEU A 339 -6.22 16.02 11.25
N ILE A 340 -5.08 16.69 11.46
CA ILE A 340 -4.97 17.79 12.44
C ILE A 340 -5.97 18.90 12.12
N LYS A 341 -6.07 19.29 10.85
CA LYS A 341 -6.97 20.39 10.44
C LYS A 341 -8.45 20.03 10.56
N ASN A 342 -8.82 18.81 10.21
CA ASN A 342 -10.23 18.46 9.99
C ASN A 342 -10.84 17.60 11.10
N ILE A 343 -10.04 16.78 11.79
CA ILE A 343 -10.49 15.76 12.75
C ILE A 343 -10.04 16.11 14.16
N PHE A 344 -8.74 16.25 14.39
CA PHE A 344 -8.19 16.55 15.72
C PHE A 344 -8.28 18.04 16.04
N LYS A 345 -9.51 18.55 16.25
CA LYS A 345 -9.74 19.94 16.64
C LYS A 345 -9.70 20.05 18.16
N ALA A 346 -8.70 20.75 18.67
CA ALA A 346 -8.59 21.10 20.09
C ALA A 346 -9.53 22.25 20.47
#